data_AF-B8F0I2-F1
#
_entry.id   AF-B8F0I2-F1
#
_cell.length_a   1.000
_cell.length_b   1.000
_cell.length_c   1.000
_cell.angle_alpha   90.00
_cell.angle_beta   90.00
_cell.angle_gamma   90.00
#
_symmetry.space_group_name_H-M   'P 1'
#
loop_
_entity.id
_entity.type
_entity.pdbx_description
1 polymer ?
#
loop_
_entity_poly.entity_id
_entity_poly.type
_entity_poly.pdbx_seq_one_letter_code
_entity_poly.pdbx_strand_id
1 'polypeptide(L)'
;MKSVLKTTNITEEQIYKEFLRLGMEQLIAQDLSKRYYHNELTYRDLENLEKQFGIKFEYLDFKIDTLKSELNTKIDNVEKNLQKDIANLDAKIDTVEKNLKQNLDEKLKINNQFLLEKIEINNQFLLEKIEINNQLLSKNLDSSNRLITIMSIVLVPIAIAIIGPFVLSLINGFFKQ
;
A
#
# COMPACT_ATOMS: atom_id res chain seq x y z
N MET A 1 59.19 33.67 52.50
CA MET A 1 58.79 33.60 53.93
C MET A 1 57.30 33.32 54.01
N LYS A 2 56.88 32.10 54.38
CA LYS A 2 55.48 31.83 54.74
C LYS A 2 55.24 32.45 56.11
N SER A 3 54.41 33.49 56.19
CA SER A 3 53.90 33.96 57.48
C SER A 3 53.10 32.82 58.10
N VAL A 4 53.58 32.26 59.21
CA VAL A 4 52.78 31.38 60.05
C VAL A 4 51.64 32.23 60.59
N LEU A 5 50.45 32.13 59.98
CA LEU A 5 49.23 32.67 60.55
C LEU A 5 49.02 31.94 61.86
N LYS A 6 49.38 32.60 62.95
CA LYS A 6 49.10 32.17 64.32
C LYS A 6 47.58 32.23 64.46
N THR A 7 46.89 31.14 64.18
CA THR A 7 45.45 31.02 64.44
C THR A 7 45.29 31.06 65.95
N THR A 8 45.07 32.26 66.49
CA THR A 8 44.57 32.43 67.85
C THR A 8 43.12 31.96 67.82
N ASN A 9 42.90 30.69 68.15
CA ASN A 9 41.55 30.17 68.33
C ASN A 9 40.92 30.96 69.48
N ILE A 10 39.92 31.79 69.17
CA ILE A 10 39.18 32.57 70.15
C ILE A 10 38.39 31.58 71.00
N THR A 11 38.56 31.57 72.31
CA THR A 11 37.82 30.67 73.22
C THR A 11 36.43 31.22 73.56
N GLU A 12 35.50 30.36 73.97
CA GLU A 12 34.18 30.75 74.50
C GLU A 12 34.33 31.83 75.59
N GLU A 13 35.27 31.62 76.52
CA GLU A 13 35.56 32.54 77.63
C GLU A 13 36.04 33.91 77.14
N GLN A 14 36.81 33.96 76.06
CA GLN A 14 37.24 35.24 75.46
C GLN A 14 36.05 35.98 74.84
N ILE A 15 35.14 35.27 74.17
CA ILE A 15 33.91 35.82 73.60
C ILE A 15 32.98 36.32 74.72
N TYR A 16 32.81 35.51 75.77
CA TYR A 16 32.01 35.83 76.96
C TYR A 16 32.50 37.11 77.65
N LYS A 17 33.81 37.22 77.93
CA LYS A 17 34.39 38.41 78.54
C LYS A 17 34.22 39.65 77.69
N GLU A 18 34.30 39.52 76.36
CA GLU A 18 34.06 40.65 75.48
C GLU A 18 32.60 41.10 75.48
N PHE A 19 31.64 40.17 75.49
CA PHE A 19 30.23 40.50 75.64
C PHE A 19 29.96 41.23 76.96
N LEU A 20 30.57 40.80 78.07
CA LEU A 20 30.48 41.53 79.34
C LEU A 20 31.10 42.94 79.26
N ARG A 21 32.27 43.08 78.61
CA ARG A 21 32.94 44.39 78.44
C ARG A 21 32.09 45.37 77.62
N LEU A 22 31.29 44.86 76.68
CA LEU A 22 30.34 45.64 75.89
C LEU A 22 29.04 45.99 76.65
N GLY A 23 28.93 45.59 77.93
CA GLY A 23 27.78 45.92 78.78
C GLY A 23 26.61 44.94 78.66
N MET A 24 26.83 43.75 78.12
CA MET A 24 25.81 42.71 78.03
C MET A 24 25.55 42.07 79.40
N GLU A 25 24.28 41.77 79.70
CA GLU A 25 23.90 41.07 80.93
C GLU A 25 24.55 39.68 80.99
N GLN A 26 24.91 39.23 82.21
CA GLN A 26 25.78 38.08 82.41
C GLN A 26 25.22 36.78 81.85
N LEU A 27 23.94 36.50 82.08
CA LEU A 27 23.27 35.29 81.56
C LEU A 27 23.14 35.35 80.04
N ILE A 28 22.83 36.53 79.49
CA ILE A 28 22.75 36.75 78.03
C ILE A 28 24.13 36.57 77.37
N ALA A 29 25.18 37.14 77.95
CA ALA A 29 26.55 37.00 77.46
C ALA A 29 27.01 35.54 77.49
N GLN A 30 26.64 34.80 78.54
CA GLN A 30 26.98 33.39 78.69
C GLN A 30 26.25 32.51 77.67
N ASP A 31 24.97 32.77 77.41
CA ASP A 31 24.19 32.07 76.39
C ASP A 31 24.71 32.37 74.97
N LEU A 32 24.94 33.65 74.64
CA LEU A 32 25.40 34.04 73.30
C LEU A 32 26.85 33.62 73.02
N SER A 33 27.75 33.68 74.00
CA SER A 33 29.14 33.25 73.81
C SER A 33 29.25 31.76 73.49
N LYS A 34 28.44 30.91 74.13
CA LYS A 34 28.29 29.49 73.78
C LYS A 34 27.79 29.30 72.36
N ARG A 35 26.69 29.96 72.00
CA ARG A 35 26.08 29.87 70.66
C ARG A 35 27.04 30.33 69.56
N TYR A 36 27.80 31.39 69.82
CA TYR A 36 28.75 31.97 68.88
C TYR A 36 30.03 31.13 68.76
N TYR A 37 30.56 30.62 69.88
CA TYR A 37 31.74 29.77 69.90
C TYR A 37 31.49 28.41 69.24
N HIS A 38 30.31 27.83 69.45
CA HIS A 38 29.91 26.54 68.86
C HIS A 38 29.23 26.66 67.49
N ASN A 39 29.08 27.87 66.95
CA ASN A 39 28.36 28.14 65.70
C ASN A 39 26.94 27.54 65.66
N GLU A 40 26.27 27.44 66.81
CA GLU A 40 24.93 26.81 66.91
C GLU A 40 23.87 27.57 66.10
N LEU A 41 24.04 28.89 65.95
CA LEU A 41 23.21 29.71 65.07
C LEU A 41 23.44 29.33 63.59
N THR A 42 24.67 29.01 63.20
CA THR A 42 25.07 28.71 61.82
C THR A 42 24.64 27.32 61.38
N TYR A 43 24.72 26.31 62.25
CA TYR A 43 24.26 24.95 61.92
C TYR A 43 22.74 24.89 61.72
N ARG A 44 21.97 25.60 62.53
CA ARG A 44 20.50 25.68 62.39
C ARG A 44 20.09 26.33 61.06
N ASP A 45 20.80 27.37 60.64
CA ASP A 45 20.54 28.02 59.36
C ASP A 45 20.87 27.11 58.17
N LEU A 46 21.96 26.33 58.25
CA LEU A 46 22.30 25.31 57.26
C LEU A 46 21.27 24.18 57.20
N GLU A 47 20.81 23.68 58.35
CA GLU A 47 19.76 22.66 58.43
C GLU A 47 18.43 23.17 57.82
N ASN A 48 18.08 24.44 58.08
CA ASN A 48 16.91 25.06 57.49
C ASN A 48 17.04 25.20 55.97
N LEU A 49 18.22 25.56 55.46
CA LEU A 49 18.50 25.62 54.03
C LEU A 49 18.39 24.23 53.39
N GLU A 50 18.99 23.20 54.00
CA GLU A 50 18.93 21.82 53.54
C GLU A 50 17.48 21.34 53.41
N LYS A 51 16.65 21.55 54.44
CA LYS A 51 15.22 21.21 54.41
C LYS A 51 14.48 21.96 53.30
N GLN A 52 14.72 23.26 53.14
CA GLN A 52 14.08 24.06 52.09
C GLN A 52 14.49 23.60 50.68
N PHE A 53 15.76 23.25 50.48
CA PHE A 53 16.23 22.71 49.21
C PHE A 53 15.63 21.33 48.95
N GLY A 54 15.59 20.44 49.94
CA GLY A 54 14.95 19.13 49.84
C GLY A 54 13.49 19.24 49.37
N ILE A 55 12.69 20.08 50.02
CA ILE A 55 11.29 20.33 49.64
C ILE A 55 11.19 20.87 48.20
N LYS A 56 12.08 21.78 47.80
CA LYS A 56 12.09 22.33 46.43
C LYS A 56 12.46 21.27 45.40
N PHE A 57 13.40 20.36 45.70
CA PHE A 57 13.77 19.28 44.80
C PHE A 57 12.63 18.26 44.66
N GLU A 58 12.02 17.83 45.76
CA GLU A 58 10.85 16.93 45.71
C GLU A 58 9.71 17.53 44.89
N TYR A 59 9.46 18.84 45.02
CA TYR A 59 8.45 19.53 44.23
C TYR A 59 8.81 19.61 42.74
N LEU A 60 10.09 19.78 42.40
CA LEU A 60 10.56 19.75 41.01
C LEU A 60 10.43 18.35 40.41
N ASP A 61 10.82 17.30 41.15
CA ASP A 61 10.67 15.91 40.73
C ASP A 61 9.20 15.59 40.46
N PHE A 62 8.31 15.98 41.38
CA PHE A 62 6.86 15.82 41.19
C PHE A 62 6.34 16.51 39.92
N LYS A 63 6.82 17.73 39.61
CA LYS A 63 6.46 18.44 38.37
C LYS A 63 6.98 17.73 37.14
N ILE A 64 8.21 17.22 37.18
CA ILE A 64 8.83 16.49 36.08
C ILE A 64 8.04 15.20 35.80
N ASP A 65 7.69 14.44 36.83
CA ASP A 65 6.89 13.22 36.69
C ASP A 65 5.49 13.49 36.14
N THR A 66 4.85 14.57 36.59
CA THR A 66 3.55 15.01 36.08
C THR A 66 3.65 15.35 34.59
N LEU A 67 4.63 16.16 34.18
CA LEU A 67 4.84 16.52 32.78
C LEU A 67 5.16 15.30 31.90
N LYS A 68 5.96 14.37 32.41
CA LYS A 68 6.26 13.11 31.71
C LYS A 68 5.00 12.27 31.49
N SER A 69 4.13 12.17 32.49
CA SER A 69 2.86 11.46 32.40
C SER A 69 1.90 12.10 31.39
N GLU A 70 1.77 13.43 31.42
CA GLU A 70 0.97 14.18 30.44
C GLU A 70 1.50 14.01 29.01
N LEU A 71 2.82 14.05 28.82
CA LEU A 71 3.45 13.86 27.52
C LEU A 71 3.21 12.44 26.99
N ASN A 72 3.41 11.41 27.82
CA ASN A 72 3.11 10.03 27.45
C ASN A 72 1.64 9.86 27.03
N THR A 73 0.71 10.42 27.80
CA THR A 73 -0.72 10.39 27.47
C THR A 73 -1.02 11.05 26.11
N LYS A 74 -0.36 12.18 25.81
CA LYS A 74 -0.50 12.84 24.50
C LYS A 74 0.07 11.99 23.37
N ILE A 75 1.22 11.35 23.58
CA ILE A 75 1.85 10.45 22.61
C ILE A 75 0.92 9.26 22.32
N ASP A 76 0.41 8.60 23.36
CA ASP A 76 -0.50 7.45 23.22
C ASP A 76 -1.77 7.82 22.44
N ASN A 77 -2.32 9.03 22.67
CA ASN A 77 -3.48 9.51 21.95
C ASN A 77 -3.17 9.79 20.47
N VAL A 78 -2.00 10.35 20.15
CA VAL A 78 -1.55 10.54 18.77
C VAL A 78 -1.37 9.18 18.08
N GLU A 79 -0.73 8.21 18.75
CA GLU A 79 -0.54 6.86 18.22
C GLU A 79 -1.87 6.18 17.88
N LYS A 80 -2.85 6.22 18.80
CA LYS A 80 -4.19 5.66 18.57
C LYS A 80 -4.91 6.30 17.40
N ASN A 81 -4.80 7.63 17.25
CA ASN A 81 -5.41 8.32 16.12
C ASN A 81 -4.76 7.93 14.80
N LEU A 82 -3.42 7.85 14.75
CA LEU A 82 -2.70 7.41 13.55
C LEU A 82 -3.03 5.95 13.18
N GLN A 83 -3.12 5.04 14.15
CA GLN A 83 -3.55 3.66 13.92
C GLN A 83 -4.96 3.59 13.31
N LYS A 84 -5.89 4.43 13.79
CA LYS A 84 -7.25 4.53 13.25
C LYS A 84 -7.26 5.06 11.81
N ASP A 85 -6.45 6.09 11.53
CA ASP A 85 -6.35 6.66 10.19
C ASP A 85 -5.75 5.66 9.19
N ILE A 86 -4.74 4.90 9.59
CA ILE A 86 -4.16 3.82 8.79
C ILE A 86 -5.21 2.75 8.48
N ALA A 87 -5.93 2.25 9.50
CA ALA A 87 -6.98 1.24 9.29
C ALA A 87 -8.09 1.74 8.34
N ASN A 88 -8.46 3.01 8.42
CA ASN A 88 -9.42 3.62 7.49
C ASN A 88 -8.87 3.72 6.05
N LEU A 89 -7.58 4.00 5.89
CA LEU A 89 -6.94 4.04 4.58
C LEU A 89 -6.85 2.63 3.97
N ASP A 90 -6.47 1.62 4.75
CA ASP A 90 -6.42 0.22 4.30
C ASP A 90 -7.80 -0.24 3.77
N ALA A 91 -8.88 0.02 4.52
CA ALA A 91 -10.23 -0.32 4.08
C ALA A 91 -10.65 0.40 2.79
N LYS A 92 -10.21 1.65 2.58
CA LYS A 92 -10.45 2.39 1.34
C LYS A 92 -9.65 1.79 0.18
N ILE A 93 -8.40 1.40 0.41
CA ILE A 93 -7.54 0.75 -0.58
C ILE A 93 -8.17 -0.57 -1.02
N ASP A 94 -8.58 -1.43 -0.09
CA ASP A 94 -9.26 -2.70 -0.38
C ASP A 94 -10.51 -2.51 -1.24
N THR A 95 -11.30 -1.48 -0.92
CA THR A 95 -12.51 -1.14 -1.68
C THR A 95 -12.17 -0.71 -3.11
N VAL A 96 -11.14 0.13 -3.28
CA VAL A 96 -10.68 0.57 -4.60
C VAL A 96 -10.15 -0.62 -5.42
N GLU A 97 -9.34 -1.49 -4.81
CA GLU A 97 -8.80 -2.68 -5.48
C GLU A 97 -9.91 -3.60 -5.97
N LYS A 98 -10.90 -3.89 -5.12
CA LYS A 98 -12.07 -4.71 -5.49
C LYS A 98 -12.84 -4.10 -6.66
N ASN A 99 -13.09 -2.80 -6.63
CA ASN A 99 -13.82 -2.10 -7.68
C ASN A 99 -13.04 -2.11 -9.00
N LEU A 100 -11.72 -1.90 -8.95
CA LEU A 100 -10.86 -1.96 -10.15
C LEU A 100 -10.87 -3.36 -10.77
N LYS A 101 -10.74 -4.40 -9.94
CA LYS A 101 -10.81 -5.80 -10.40
C LYS A 101 -12.14 -6.11 -11.06
N GLN A 102 -13.25 -5.76 -10.41
CA GLN A 102 -14.59 -5.99 -10.96
C GLN A 102 -14.79 -5.26 -12.30
N ASN A 103 -14.39 -3.99 -12.38
CA ASN A 103 -14.50 -3.21 -13.61
C ASN A 103 -13.65 -3.79 -14.76
N LEU A 104 -12.45 -4.28 -14.44
CA LEU A 104 -11.58 -4.92 -15.42
C LEU A 104 -12.19 -6.23 -15.93
N ASP A 105 -12.65 -7.09 -15.01
CA ASP A 105 -13.29 -8.36 -15.33
C ASP A 105 -14.54 -8.15 -16.22
N GLU A 106 -15.38 -7.16 -15.89
CA GLU A 106 -16.56 -6.80 -16.67
C GLU A 106 -16.19 -6.32 -18.08
N LYS A 107 -15.21 -5.42 -18.21
CA LYS A 107 -14.74 -4.94 -19.52
C LYS A 107 -14.16 -6.06 -20.37
N LEU A 108 -13.38 -6.97 -19.78
CA LEU A 108 -12.80 -8.11 -20.47
C LEU A 108 -13.90 -9.06 -20.96
N LYS A 109 -14.91 -9.33 -20.13
CA LYS A 109 -16.07 -10.15 -20.49
C LYS A 109 -16.83 -9.56 -21.68
N ILE A 110 -17.14 -8.26 -21.63
CA ILE A 110 -17.83 -7.54 -22.71
C ILE A 110 -17.01 -7.60 -24.00
N ASN A 111 -15.71 -7.31 -23.93
CA ASN A 111 -14.84 -7.35 -25.10
C ASN A 111 -14.78 -8.74 -25.74
N ASN A 112 -14.65 -9.79 -24.92
CA ASN A 112 -14.66 -11.17 -25.40
C ASN A 112 -16.01 -11.54 -26.04
N GLN A 113 -17.13 -11.14 -25.44
CA GLN A 113 -18.46 -11.36 -26.02
C GLN A 113 -18.62 -10.68 -27.38
N PHE A 114 -18.20 -9.42 -27.50
CA PHE A 114 -18.25 -8.67 -28.75
C PHE A 114 -17.37 -9.29 -29.85
N LEU A 115 -16.18 -9.78 -29.49
CA LEU A 115 -15.31 -10.50 -30.43
C LEU A 115 -15.94 -11.81 -30.90
N LEU A 116 -16.56 -12.58 -30.00
CA LEU A 116 -17.28 -13.82 -30.34
C LEU A 116 -18.44 -13.54 -31.31
N GLU A 117 -19.26 -12.53 -31.02
CA GLU A 117 -20.37 -12.12 -31.89
C GLU A 117 -19.88 -11.72 -33.29
N LYS A 118 -18.80 -10.96 -33.40
CA LYS A 118 -18.19 -10.61 -34.70
C LYS A 118 -17.72 -11.83 -35.48
N ILE A 119 -17.09 -12.79 -34.80
CA ILE A 119 -16.63 -14.03 -35.44
C ILE A 119 -17.82 -14.84 -35.93
N GLU A 120 -18.87 -14.96 -35.12
CA GLU A 120 -20.09 -15.68 -35.47
C GLU A 120 -20.77 -15.07 -36.70
N ILE A 121 -20.96 -13.75 -36.72
CA ILE A 121 -21.50 -13.03 -37.89
C ILE A 121 -20.65 -13.28 -39.14
N ASN A 122 -19.33 -13.18 -39.04
CA ASN A 122 -18.44 -13.40 -40.18
C ASN A 122 -18.51 -14.86 -40.69
N ASN A 123 -18.60 -15.82 -39.78
CA ASN A 123 -18.75 -17.23 -40.14
C ASN A 123 -20.10 -17.50 -40.82
N GLN A 124 -21.20 -16.93 -40.32
CA GLN A 124 -22.53 -17.04 -40.95
C GLN A 124 -22.51 -16.47 -42.38
N PHE A 125 -21.92 -15.29 -42.57
CA PHE A 125 -21.79 -14.67 -43.89
C PHE A 125 -20.94 -15.51 -44.87
N LEU A 126 -19.85 -16.12 -44.38
CA LEU A 126 -19.04 -17.02 -45.19
C LEU A 126 -19.81 -18.30 -45.57
N LEU A 127 -20.57 -18.88 -44.64
CA LEU A 127 -21.42 -20.05 -44.91
C LEU A 127 -22.48 -19.74 -45.96
N GLU A 128 -23.19 -18.61 -45.84
CA GLU A 128 -24.19 -18.16 -46.81
C GLU A 128 -23.58 -18.03 -48.23
N LYS A 129 -22.39 -17.41 -48.34
CA LYS A 129 -21.68 -17.30 -49.61
C LYS A 129 -21.32 -18.66 -50.22
N ILE A 130 -20.85 -19.61 -49.41
CA ILE A 130 -20.52 -20.96 -49.86
C ILE A 130 -21.79 -21.68 -50.33
N GLU A 131 -22.89 -21.57 -49.59
CA GLU A 131 -24.16 -22.19 -49.94
C GLU A 131 -24.71 -21.68 -51.27
N ILE A 132 -24.73 -20.35 -51.47
CA ILE A 132 -25.13 -19.73 -52.74
C ILE A 132 -24.25 -20.23 -53.90
N ASN A 133 -22.93 -20.29 -53.70
CA ASN A 133 -22.01 -20.74 -54.74
C ASN A 133 -22.23 -22.22 -55.09
N ASN A 134 -22.47 -23.07 -54.09
CA ASN A 134 -22.77 -24.49 -54.28
C ASN A 134 -24.11 -24.69 -55.01
N GLN A 135 -25.15 -23.91 -54.66
CA GLN A 135 -26.43 -23.93 -55.37
C GLN A 135 -26.27 -23.53 -56.84
N LEU A 136 -25.48 -22.49 -57.14
CA LEU A 136 -25.19 -22.06 -58.51
C LEU A 136 -24.43 -23.14 -59.29
N LEU A 137 -23.42 -23.76 -58.69
CA LEU A 137 -22.65 -24.84 -59.30
C LEU A 137 -23.53 -26.04 -59.65
N SER A 138 -24.38 -26.47 -58.71
CA SER A 138 -25.34 -27.55 -58.92
C SER A 138 -26.27 -27.28 -60.11
N LYS A 139 -26.85 -26.07 -60.17
CA LYS A 139 -27.70 -25.65 -61.30
C LYS A 139 -26.97 -25.67 -62.65
N ASN A 140 -25.70 -25.26 -62.67
CA ASN A 140 -24.86 -25.28 -63.87
C ASN A 140 -24.55 -26.72 -64.31
N LEU A 141 -24.28 -27.63 -63.37
CA LEU A 141 -24.08 -29.06 -63.65
C LEU A 141 -25.36 -29.71 -64.17
N ASP A 142 -26.53 -29.43 -63.59
CA ASP A 142 -27.82 -29.94 -64.07
C ASP A 142 -28.11 -29.49 -65.50
N SER A 143 -27.87 -28.22 -65.79
CA SER A 143 -28.02 -27.66 -67.14
C SER A 143 -27.08 -28.34 -68.14
N SER A 144 -25.83 -28.59 -67.73
CA SER A 144 -24.83 -29.30 -68.55
C SER A 144 -25.21 -30.75 -68.78
N ASN A 145 -25.70 -31.46 -67.77
CA ASN A 145 -26.17 -32.84 -67.86
C ASN A 145 -27.35 -32.97 -68.82
N ARG A 146 -28.30 -32.02 -68.78
CA ARG A 146 -29.40 -31.95 -69.75
C ARG A 146 -28.88 -31.78 -71.17
N LEU A 147 -27.87 -30.93 -71.38
CA LEU A 147 -27.25 -30.74 -72.69
C LEU A 147 -26.55 -32.02 -73.19
N ILE A 148 -25.74 -32.67 -72.35
CA ILE A 148 -25.08 -33.96 -72.67
C ILE A 148 -26.11 -35.03 -73.04
N THR A 149 -27.22 -35.09 -72.31
CA THR A 149 -28.32 -36.02 -72.58
C THR A 149 -28.93 -35.78 -73.96
N ILE A 150 -29.20 -34.52 -74.32
CA ILE A 150 -29.72 -34.15 -75.65
C ILE A 150 -28.70 -34.51 -76.75
N MET A 151 -27.41 -34.19 -76.56
CA MET A 151 -26.36 -34.53 -77.52
C MET A 151 -26.28 -36.04 -77.75
N SER A 152 -26.35 -36.83 -76.67
CA SER A 152 -26.27 -38.29 -76.71
C SER A 152 -27.49 -38.93 -77.38
N ILE A 153 -28.70 -38.44 -77.11
CA ILE A 153 -29.94 -39.01 -77.66
C ILE A 153 -30.18 -38.58 -79.10
N VAL A 154 -29.86 -37.33 -79.46
CA VAL A 154 -30.22 -36.76 -80.77
C VAL A 154 -29.05 -36.80 -81.74
N LEU A 155 -27.91 -36.22 -81.35
CA LEU A 155 -26.83 -35.94 -82.30
C LEU A 155 -25.93 -37.15 -82.56
N VAL A 156 -25.69 -38.00 -81.56
CA VAL A 156 -24.90 -39.23 -81.76
C VAL A 156 -25.56 -40.19 -82.77
N PRO A 157 -26.86 -40.51 -82.68
CA PRO A 157 -27.51 -41.36 -83.68
C PRO A 157 -27.51 -40.75 -85.08
N ILE A 158 -27.72 -39.44 -85.20
CA ILE A 158 -27.66 -38.72 -86.48
C ILE A 158 -26.25 -38.83 -87.09
N ALA A 159 -25.20 -38.60 -86.29
CA ALA A 159 -23.82 -38.72 -86.75
C ALA A 159 -23.48 -40.16 -87.20
N ILE A 160 -23.91 -41.18 -86.45
CA ILE A 160 -23.73 -42.60 -86.81
C ILE A 160 -24.47 -42.92 -88.11
N ALA A 161 -25.70 -42.42 -88.32
CA ALA A 161 -26.47 -42.66 -89.53
C ALA A 161 -25.80 -42.04 -90.78
N ILE A 162 -25.17 -40.86 -90.63
CA ILE A 162 -24.47 -40.18 -91.72
C ILE A 162 -23.13 -40.86 -92.04
N ILE A 163 -22.32 -41.17 -91.03
CA ILE A 163 -20.93 -41.66 -91.22
C ILE A 163 -20.86 -43.18 -91.35
N GLY A 164 -21.78 -43.91 -90.71
CA GLY A 164 -21.81 -45.37 -90.64
C GLY A 164 -21.73 -46.08 -92.01
N PRO A 165 -22.53 -45.69 -93.01
CA PRO A 165 -22.47 -46.29 -94.35
C PRO A 165 -21.09 -46.14 -95.01
N PHE A 166 -20.44 -44.98 -94.85
CA PHE A 166 -19.12 -44.70 -95.41
C PHE A 166 -18.04 -45.54 -94.72
N VAL A 167 -18.06 -45.63 -93.39
CA VAL A 167 -17.13 -46.47 -92.62
C VAL A 167 -17.31 -47.95 -92.96
N LEU A 168 -18.55 -48.44 -93.06
CA LEU A 168 -18.83 -49.82 -93.43
C LEU A 168 -18.36 -50.15 -94.86
N SER A 169 -18.48 -49.19 -95.79
CA SER A 169 -17.94 -49.30 -97.15
C SER A 169 -16.41 -49.47 -97.13
N LEU A 170 -15.70 -48.66 -96.35
CA LEU A 170 -14.25 -48.75 -96.19
C LEU A 170 -13.81 -50.09 -95.55
N ILE A 171 -14.49 -50.53 -94.49
CA ILE A 171 -14.22 -51.81 -93.82
C ILE A 171 -14.39 -52.97 -94.79
N ASN A 172 -15.52 -53.01 -95.53
CA ASN A 172 -15.77 -54.04 -96.53
C ASN A 172 -14.75 -54.02 -97.67
N GLY A 173 -14.23 -52.85 -98.03
CA GLY A 173 -13.15 -52.71 -99.00
C GLY A 173 -11.81 -53.28 -98.51
N PHE A 174 -11.54 -53.21 -97.21
CA PHE A 174 -10.32 -53.71 -96.59
C PHE A 174 -10.31 -55.23 -96.40
N PHE A 175 -11.47 -55.84 -96.11
CA PHE A 175 -11.63 -57.30 -95.96
C PHE A 175 -11.91 -58.07 -97.27
N LYS A 176 -12.06 -57.37 -98.40
CA LYS A 176 -12.22 -57.96 -99.75
C LYS A 176 -10.91 -58.09 -100.53
N GLN A 177 -9.76 -57.77 -99.93
CA GLN A 177 -8.42 -58.10 -100.43
C GLN A 177 -7.90 -59.35 -99.72
#